data_AF-A0A093J1U0-F1
#
_entry.id   AF-A0A093J1U0-F1
#
_cell.length_a   1.000
_cell.length_b   1.000
_cell.length_c   1.000
_cell.angle_alpha   90.00
_cell.angle_beta   90.00
_cell.angle_gamma   90.00
#
_symmetry.space_group_name_H-M   'P 1'
#
loop_
_entity.id
_entity.type
_entity.pdbx_description
1 polymer ?
#
loop_
_entity_poly.entity_id
_entity_poly.type
_entity_poly.pdbx_seq_one_letter_code
_entity_poly.pdbx_strand_id
1 'polypeptide(L)'
;MKLKSGCFLQYLYLDEVYCLLSVRNAKALTDYFQLLDVHRKNALNNLQFYCFLHYVTDLRKKHIMLLFDLLDRNATGEIGFDEFYMLVCLLLAHENHLEKQFIYRHSGTAFRLLDRDDGHTISPREFQATGFLFNIKKEELQKIFKDFDISGDEQLNYKEFKMFSVFCIDKQQEKKK
;
A
#
# COMPACT_ATOMS: atom_id res chain seq x y z
N MET A 1 5.53 -8.22 5.01
CA MET A 1 5.60 -8.67 3.61
C MET A 1 7.05 -8.53 3.16
N LYS A 2 7.56 -9.41 2.31
CA LYS A 2 8.94 -9.31 1.79
C LYS A 2 8.98 -9.62 0.31
N LEU A 3 9.88 -8.96 -0.41
CA LEU A 3 10.18 -9.33 -1.79
C LEU A 3 10.98 -10.63 -1.84
N LYS A 4 10.67 -11.48 -2.81
CA LYS A 4 11.46 -12.68 -3.10
C LYS A 4 12.75 -12.30 -3.81
N SER A 5 13.84 -12.97 -3.43
CA SER A 5 15.17 -12.75 -4.03
C SER A 5 15.16 -13.03 -5.54
N GLY A 6 15.85 -12.18 -6.30
CA GLY A 6 16.01 -12.28 -7.75
C GLY A 6 14.81 -11.76 -8.55
N CYS A 7 13.77 -11.24 -7.91
CA CYS A 7 12.63 -10.67 -8.63
C CYS A 7 12.96 -9.30 -9.23
N PHE A 8 12.28 -8.95 -10.32
CA PHE A 8 12.50 -7.70 -11.05
C PHE A 8 12.41 -6.45 -10.15
N LEU A 9 11.49 -6.45 -9.18
CA LEU A 9 11.26 -5.29 -8.32
C LEU A 9 12.49 -4.90 -7.49
N GLN A 10 13.38 -5.85 -7.15
CA GLN A 10 14.60 -5.55 -6.39
C GLN A 10 15.58 -4.65 -7.15
N TYR A 11 15.43 -4.51 -8.46
CA TYR A 11 16.27 -3.63 -9.29
C TYR A 11 15.64 -2.25 -9.52
N LEU A 12 14.45 -2.01 -8.98
CA LEU A 12 13.81 -0.69 -9.02
C LEU A 12 14.22 0.13 -7.80
N TYR A 13 14.57 1.38 -8.03
CA TYR A 13 14.85 2.34 -6.97
C TYR A 13 13.59 3.17 -6.68
N LEU A 14 13.18 3.16 -5.41
CA LEU A 14 12.15 4.01 -4.84
C LEU A 14 12.81 5.23 -4.20
N ASP A 15 12.34 6.42 -4.54
CA ASP A 15 12.78 7.65 -3.88
C ASP A 15 12.34 7.67 -2.42
N GLU A 16 13.28 7.88 -1.49
CA GLU A 16 13.02 7.82 -0.04
C GLU A 16 12.15 8.98 0.48
N VAL A 17 12.05 10.08 -0.24
CA VAL A 17 11.33 11.29 0.21
C VAL A 17 9.90 11.28 -0.31
N TYR A 18 9.71 10.94 -1.58
CA TYR A 18 8.43 10.95 -2.27
C TYR A 18 7.77 9.57 -2.31
N CYS A 19 8.50 8.49 -2.03
CA CYS A 19 8.02 7.12 -2.18
C CYS A 19 7.43 6.87 -3.57
N LEU A 20 8.13 7.34 -4.61
CA LEU A 20 7.76 7.20 -6.01
C LEU A 20 8.97 6.75 -6.83
N LEU A 21 8.71 6.14 -7.97
CA LEU A 21 9.75 5.75 -8.91
C LEU A 21 10.20 6.94 -9.77
N SER A 22 11.50 6.99 -10.07
CA SER A 22 12.01 7.86 -11.14
C SER A 22 11.35 7.54 -12.48
N VAL A 23 11.35 8.48 -13.43
CA VAL A 23 10.80 8.27 -14.78
C VAL A 23 11.37 7.04 -15.47
N ARG A 24 12.68 6.78 -15.31
CA ARG A 24 13.35 5.60 -15.88
C ARG A 24 12.82 4.29 -15.28
N ASN A 25 12.66 4.23 -13.96
CA ASN A 25 12.13 3.04 -13.28
C ASN A 25 10.64 2.86 -13.56
N ALA A 26 9.88 3.95 -13.64
CA ALA A 26 8.47 3.92 -14.03
C ALA A 26 8.31 3.35 -15.45
N LYS A 27 9.15 3.77 -16.41
CA LYS A 27 9.15 3.20 -17.77
C LYS A 27 9.47 1.72 -17.78
N ALA A 28 10.49 1.28 -17.04
CA ALA A 28 10.82 -0.13 -16.92
C ALA A 28 9.65 -0.94 -16.30
N LEU A 29 8.95 -0.34 -15.32
CA LEU A 29 7.77 -0.95 -14.71
C LEU A 29 6.58 -1.01 -15.69
N THR A 30 6.38 0.00 -16.54
CA THR A 30 5.38 -0.03 -17.61
C THR A 30 5.65 -1.16 -18.60
N ASP A 31 6.91 -1.34 -19.01
CA ASP A 31 7.29 -2.44 -19.91
C ASP A 31 7.04 -3.80 -19.25
N TYR A 32 7.37 -3.93 -17.96
CA TYR A 32 7.09 -5.13 -17.19
C TYR A 32 5.59 -5.41 -17.05
N PHE A 33 4.77 -4.38 -16.81
CA PHE A 33 3.32 -4.49 -16.77
C PHE A 33 2.73 -5.00 -18.09
N GLN A 34 3.23 -4.49 -19.23
CA GLN A 34 2.81 -4.94 -20.55
C GLN A 34 3.16 -6.42 -20.82
N LEU A 35 4.26 -6.91 -20.24
CA LEU A 35 4.62 -8.34 -20.32
C LEU A 35 3.67 -9.22 -19.48
N LEU A 36 3.20 -8.71 -18.33
CA LEU A 36 2.20 -9.39 -17.50
C LEU A 36 0.81 -9.37 -18.16
N ASP A 37 0.49 -8.30 -18.89
CA ASP A 37 -0.78 -8.14 -19.62
C ASP A 37 -0.82 -8.95 -20.94
N VAL A 38 -0.88 -10.27 -20.80
CA VAL A 38 -0.97 -11.20 -21.94
C VAL A 38 -2.21 -10.99 -22.82
N HIS A 39 -3.26 -10.35 -22.29
CA HIS A 39 -4.51 -10.07 -23.00
C HIS A 39 -4.51 -8.72 -23.70
N ARG A 40 -3.51 -7.86 -23.44
CA ARG A 40 -3.35 -6.52 -24.04
C ARG A 40 -4.56 -5.61 -23.82
N LYS A 41 -5.11 -5.65 -22.61
CA LYS A 41 -6.24 -4.81 -22.19
C LYS A 41 -5.79 -3.53 -21.48
N ASN A 42 -4.49 -3.34 -21.28
CA ASN A 42 -3.90 -2.36 -20.37
C ASN A 42 -4.35 -2.54 -18.91
N ALA A 43 -4.69 -3.77 -18.53
CA ALA A 43 -5.14 -4.13 -17.19
C ALA A 43 -4.81 -5.60 -16.87
N LEU A 44 -4.63 -5.92 -15.59
CA LEU A 44 -4.37 -7.28 -15.11
C LEU A 44 -5.62 -7.86 -14.45
N ASN A 45 -6.11 -8.99 -14.94
CA ASN A 45 -7.15 -9.73 -14.24
C ASN A 45 -6.62 -10.36 -12.94
N ASN A 46 -7.52 -10.89 -12.13
CA ASN A 46 -7.21 -11.53 -10.85
C ASN A 46 -6.14 -12.64 -10.94
N LEU A 47 -6.12 -13.43 -12.02
CA LEU A 47 -5.13 -14.50 -12.21
C LEU A 47 -3.74 -13.94 -12.54
N GLN A 48 -3.65 -12.99 -13.47
CA GLN A 48 -2.40 -12.31 -13.81
C GLN A 48 -1.81 -11.60 -12.58
N PHE A 49 -2.64 -10.87 -11.85
CA PHE A 49 -2.28 -10.19 -10.61
C PHE A 49 -1.81 -11.18 -9.53
N TYR A 50 -2.54 -12.30 -9.35
CA TYR A 50 -2.17 -13.35 -8.40
C TYR A 50 -0.81 -13.94 -8.73
N CYS A 51 -0.59 -14.34 -9.98
CA CYS A 51 0.67 -14.95 -10.42
C CYS A 51 1.84 -13.97 -10.21
N PHE A 52 1.64 -12.69 -10.55
CA PHE A 52 2.63 -11.65 -10.29
C PHE A 52 2.99 -11.56 -8.80
N LEU A 53 2.03 -11.28 -7.92
CA LEU A 53 2.31 -11.09 -6.50
C LEU A 53 2.83 -12.36 -5.83
N HIS A 54 2.33 -13.53 -6.23
CA HIS A 54 2.82 -14.80 -5.73
C HIS A 54 4.27 -15.04 -6.15
N TYR A 55 4.68 -14.60 -7.34
CA TYR A 55 6.06 -14.71 -7.81
C TYR A 55 6.99 -13.72 -7.12
N VAL A 56 6.57 -12.46 -6.94
CA VAL A 56 7.47 -11.39 -6.43
C VAL A 56 7.50 -11.26 -4.90
N THR A 57 6.51 -11.80 -4.17
CA THR A 57 6.41 -11.65 -2.71
C THR A 57 6.25 -12.96 -1.95
N ASP A 58 6.39 -12.91 -0.63
CA ASP A 58 6.05 -13.98 0.31
C ASP A 58 4.57 -14.01 0.74
N LEU A 59 3.70 -13.25 0.08
CA LEU A 59 2.28 -13.17 0.46
C LEU A 59 1.54 -14.49 0.23
N ARG A 60 0.65 -14.81 1.18
CA ARG A 60 -0.29 -15.93 1.06
C ARG A 60 -1.44 -15.55 0.13
N LYS A 61 -2.02 -16.54 -0.56
CA LYS A 61 -3.18 -16.37 -1.47
C LYS A 61 -4.27 -15.46 -0.89
N LYS A 62 -4.66 -15.66 0.37
CA LYS A 62 -5.68 -14.83 1.03
C LYS A 62 -5.34 -13.33 1.08
N HIS A 63 -4.07 -12.98 1.27
CA HIS A 63 -3.64 -11.57 1.33
C HIS A 63 -3.50 -10.99 -0.09
N ILE A 64 -3.10 -11.81 -1.06
CA ILE A 64 -3.04 -11.40 -2.47
C ILE A 64 -4.45 -11.12 -3.01
N MET A 65 -5.41 -12.00 -2.71
CA MET A 65 -6.82 -11.77 -3.11
C MET A 65 -7.40 -10.55 -2.39
N LEU A 66 -7.14 -10.38 -1.09
CA LEU A 66 -7.54 -9.17 -0.38
C LEU A 66 -6.95 -7.91 -1.02
N LEU A 67 -5.67 -7.92 -1.41
CA LEU A 67 -5.05 -6.80 -2.12
C LEU A 67 -5.69 -6.50 -3.47
N PHE A 68 -6.09 -7.54 -4.19
CA PHE A 68 -6.82 -7.37 -5.45
C PHE A 68 -8.16 -6.65 -5.18
N ASP A 69 -8.94 -7.14 -4.23
CA ASP A 69 -10.24 -6.55 -3.87
C ASP A 69 -10.11 -5.09 -3.39
N LEU A 70 -9.03 -4.75 -2.68
CA LEU A 70 -8.76 -3.39 -2.20
C LEU A 70 -8.35 -2.42 -3.32
N LEU A 71 -7.78 -2.93 -4.41
CA LEU A 71 -7.36 -2.12 -5.55
C LEU A 71 -8.49 -2.01 -6.59
N ASP A 72 -9.23 -3.09 -6.86
CA ASP A 72 -10.36 -3.15 -7.80
C ASP A 72 -11.66 -2.57 -7.18
N ARG A 73 -11.58 -1.34 -6.65
CA ARG A 73 -12.71 -0.69 -5.96
C ARG A 73 -13.92 -0.44 -6.85
N ASN A 74 -13.70 -0.26 -8.14
CA ASN A 74 -14.77 -0.08 -9.13
C ASN A 74 -15.37 -1.43 -9.60
N ALA A 75 -14.91 -2.56 -9.04
CA ALA A 75 -15.36 -3.91 -9.36
C ALA A 75 -15.33 -4.23 -10.86
N THR A 76 -14.29 -3.77 -11.55
CA THR A 76 -14.07 -4.07 -12.97
C THR A 76 -13.56 -5.48 -13.18
N GLY A 77 -13.02 -6.12 -12.14
CA GLY A 77 -12.34 -7.40 -12.23
C GLY A 77 -10.94 -7.30 -12.83
N GLU A 78 -10.40 -6.08 -12.97
CA GLU A 78 -9.13 -5.79 -13.61
C GLU A 78 -8.37 -4.68 -12.84
N ILE A 79 -7.04 -4.76 -12.80
CA ILE A 79 -6.17 -3.77 -12.16
C ILE A 79 -5.43 -2.98 -13.24
N GLY A 80 -5.64 -1.67 -13.27
CA GLY A 80 -4.98 -0.76 -14.19
C GLY A 80 -3.53 -0.46 -13.81
N PHE A 81 -2.80 0.22 -14.70
CA PHE A 81 -1.40 0.57 -14.44
C PHE A 81 -1.21 1.49 -13.24
N ASP A 82 -2.12 2.44 -12.98
CA ASP A 82 -2.00 3.38 -11.88
C ASP A 82 -2.08 2.68 -10.51
N GLU A 83 -3.03 1.76 -10.36
CA GLU A 83 -3.18 0.90 -9.17
C GLU A 83 -1.98 -0.02 -8.99
N PHE A 84 -1.56 -0.66 -10.09
CA PHE A 84 -0.37 -1.51 -10.10
C PHE A 84 0.90 -0.73 -9.72
N TYR A 85 1.08 0.49 -10.24
CA TYR A 85 2.21 1.35 -9.94
C TYR A 85 2.25 1.72 -8.45
N MET A 86 1.11 2.12 -7.89
CA MET A 86 1.01 2.45 -6.47
C MET A 86 1.25 1.23 -5.58
N LEU A 87 0.77 0.05 -5.98
CA LEU A 87 1.08 -1.21 -5.30
C LEU A 87 2.59 -1.48 -5.30
N VAL A 88 3.27 -1.32 -6.45
CA VAL A 88 4.71 -1.55 -6.52
C VAL A 88 5.48 -0.54 -5.65
N CYS A 89 5.06 0.72 -5.62
CA CYS A 89 5.64 1.70 -4.70
C CYS A 89 5.43 1.31 -3.22
N LEU A 90 4.27 0.76 -2.87
CA LEU A 90 3.99 0.24 -1.53
C LEU A 90 4.88 -0.98 -1.20
N LEU A 91 5.03 -1.92 -2.14
CA LEU A 91 5.90 -3.10 -1.96
C LEU A 91 7.35 -2.68 -1.70
N LEU A 92 7.86 -1.74 -2.49
CA LEU A 92 9.22 -1.20 -2.32
C LEU A 92 9.35 -0.40 -1.03
N ALA A 93 8.34 0.40 -0.66
CA ALA A 93 8.35 1.12 0.60
C ALA A 93 8.43 0.16 1.79
N HIS A 94 7.74 -0.98 1.72
CA HIS A 94 7.87 -2.03 2.74
C HIS A 94 9.25 -2.68 2.73
N GLU A 95 9.82 -2.99 1.57
CA GLU A 95 11.17 -3.57 1.47
C GLU A 95 12.26 -2.62 2.02
N ASN A 96 12.09 -1.31 1.83
CA ASN A 96 13.03 -0.28 2.25
C ASN A 96 12.72 0.34 3.64
N HIS A 97 11.74 -0.19 4.38
CA HIS A 97 11.32 0.34 5.70
C HIS A 97 10.83 1.81 5.67
N LEU A 98 10.17 2.19 4.58
CA LEU A 98 9.60 3.50 4.29
C LEU A 98 8.06 3.52 4.42
N GLU A 99 7.45 2.55 5.11
CA GLU A 99 5.98 2.43 5.18
C GLU A 99 5.33 3.69 5.77
N LYS A 100 5.92 4.27 6.82
CA LYS A 100 5.42 5.51 7.43
C LYS A 100 5.56 6.72 6.49
N GLN A 101 6.67 6.80 5.74
CA GLN A 101 6.88 7.83 4.73
C GLN A 101 5.88 7.68 3.58
N PHE A 102 5.61 6.45 3.14
CA PHE A 102 4.59 6.16 2.13
C PHE A 102 3.20 6.60 2.61
N ILE A 103 2.80 6.26 3.84
CA ILE A 103 1.51 6.71 4.40
C ILE A 103 1.43 8.25 4.43
N TYR A 104 2.51 8.93 4.81
CA TYR A 104 2.53 10.38 4.86
C TYR A 104 2.39 11.03 3.46
N ARG A 105 3.16 10.56 2.47
CA ARG A 105 3.16 11.13 1.11
C ARG A 105 1.94 10.74 0.30
N HIS A 106 1.45 9.52 0.51
CA HIS A 106 0.35 8.92 -0.25
C HIS A 106 -0.85 8.63 0.65
N SER A 107 -1.14 9.53 1.60
CA SER A 107 -2.17 9.33 2.63
C SER A 107 -3.53 8.98 2.05
N GLY A 108 -3.91 9.55 0.92
CA GLY A 108 -5.16 9.21 0.24
C GLY A 108 -5.18 7.76 -0.26
N THR A 109 -4.09 7.29 -0.86
CA THR A 109 -3.95 5.90 -1.32
C THR A 109 -3.89 4.93 -0.14
N ALA A 110 -3.12 5.26 0.90
CA ALA A 110 -3.04 4.45 2.11
C ALA A 110 -4.41 4.36 2.82
N PHE A 111 -5.12 5.49 2.94
CA PHE A 111 -6.47 5.53 3.50
C PHE A 111 -7.41 4.62 2.70
N ARG A 112 -7.42 4.73 1.38
CA ARG A 112 -8.25 3.87 0.52
C ARG A 112 -7.93 2.37 0.61
N LEU A 113 -6.67 2.02 0.88
CA LEU A 113 -6.31 0.61 1.08
C LEU A 113 -6.71 0.10 2.48
N LEU A 114 -6.87 0.99 3.45
CA LEU A 114 -7.28 0.64 4.81
C LEU A 114 -8.80 0.61 4.97
N ASP A 115 -9.50 1.62 4.42
CA ASP A 115 -10.96 1.73 4.34
C ASP A 115 -11.47 0.72 3.31
N ARG A 116 -11.89 -0.46 3.78
CA ARG A 116 -12.20 -1.61 2.92
C ARG A 116 -13.65 -1.58 2.47
N ASP A 117 -14.56 -1.14 3.34
CA ASP A 117 -15.99 -1.07 3.03
C ASP A 117 -16.43 0.23 2.37
N ASP A 118 -15.48 1.16 2.13
CA ASP A 118 -15.70 2.48 1.57
C ASP A 118 -16.61 3.35 2.45
N GLY A 119 -16.62 3.09 3.76
CA GLY A 119 -17.37 3.84 4.77
C GLY A 119 -16.81 5.24 5.04
N HIS A 120 -15.70 5.62 4.40
CA HIS A 120 -14.98 6.89 4.60
C HIS A 120 -14.38 7.07 5.99
N THR A 121 -14.32 5.98 6.75
CA THR A 121 -13.70 5.87 8.06
C THR A 121 -12.93 4.56 8.11
N ILE A 122 -11.84 4.52 8.88
CA ILE A 122 -11.08 3.28 9.10
C ILE A 122 -11.46 2.76 10.47
N SER A 123 -12.13 1.61 10.51
CA SER A 123 -12.45 0.91 11.75
C SER A 123 -11.25 0.07 12.25
N PRO A 124 -11.22 -0.29 13.55
CA PRO A 124 -10.19 -1.19 14.09
C PRO A 124 -10.14 -2.56 13.39
N ARG A 125 -11.27 -3.05 12.90
CA ARG A 125 -11.37 -4.34 12.19
C ARG A 125 -10.72 -4.28 10.82
N GLU A 126 -10.99 -3.21 10.07
CA GLU A 126 -10.40 -3.02 8.75
C GLU A 126 -8.90 -2.84 8.87
N PHE A 127 -8.46 -2.00 9.80
CA PHE A 127 -7.04 -1.81 10.07
C PHE A 127 -6.37 -3.13 10.47
N GLN A 128 -7.01 -3.97 11.29
CA GLN A 128 -6.46 -5.29 11.63
C GLN A 128 -6.32 -6.20 10.39
N ALA A 129 -7.26 -6.12 9.45
CA ALA A 129 -7.23 -6.91 8.23
C ALA A 129 -6.15 -6.45 7.23
N THR A 130 -5.89 -5.15 7.16
CA THR A 130 -5.03 -4.51 6.14
C THR A 130 -3.70 -3.99 6.69
N GLY A 131 -3.50 -3.99 8.02
CA GLY A 131 -2.32 -3.44 8.68
C GLY A 131 -1.00 -4.13 8.32
N PHE A 132 -1.05 -5.34 7.76
CA PHE A 132 0.14 -6.03 7.23
C PHE A 132 0.78 -5.28 6.04
N LEU A 133 0.05 -4.38 5.37
CA LEU A 133 0.55 -3.56 4.26
C LEU A 133 1.55 -2.51 4.71
N PHE A 134 1.36 -1.98 5.92
CA PHE A 134 2.12 -0.84 6.43
C PHE A 134 2.99 -1.19 7.64
N ASN A 135 3.06 -2.47 8.02
CA ASN A 135 3.86 -2.96 9.14
C ASN A 135 3.52 -2.26 10.47
N ILE A 136 2.24 -1.89 10.67
CA ILE A 136 1.78 -1.24 11.90
C ILE A 136 1.36 -2.30 12.91
N LYS A 137 1.93 -2.24 14.12
CA LYS A 137 1.64 -3.22 15.18
C LYS A 137 0.31 -2.95 15.85
N LYS A 138 -0.28 -3.99 16.47
CA LYS A 138 -1.57 -3.89 17.18
C LYS A 138 -1.50 -2.91 18.37
N GLU A 139 -0.37 -2.83 19.06
CA GLU A 139 -0.19 -1.89 20.17
C GLU A 139 -0.06 -0.44 19.68
N GLU A 140 0.54 -0.24 18.50
CA GLU A 140 0.56 1.07 17.85
C GLU A 140 -0.86 1.46 17.44
N LEU A 141 -1.63 0.53 16.86
CA LEU A 141 -3.04 0.72 16.50
C LEU A 141 -3.88 1.26 17.65
N GLN A 142 -3.87 0.61 18.82
CA GLN A 142 -4.67 1.07 19.97
C GLN A 142 -4.31 2.50 20.40
N LYS A 143 -3.04 2.87 20.33
CA LYS A 143 -2.60 4.24 20.63
C LYS A 143 -3.07 5.22 19.57
N ILE A 144 -3.06 4.83 18.30
CA ILE A 144 -3.51 5.68 17.20
C ILE A 144 -4.98 6.05 17.37
N PHE A 145 -5.86 5.08 17.58
CA PHE A 145 -7.28 5.36 17.80
C PHE A 145 -7.49 6.22 19.04
N LYS A 146 -6.79 5.92 20.15
CA LYS A 146 -6.91 6.73 21.38
C LYS A 146 -6.46 8.18 21.21
N ASP A 147 -5.38 8.42 20.47
CA ASP A 147 -4.74 9.73 20.39
C ASP A 147 -5.30 10.60 19.24
N PHE A 148 -5.87 9.99 18.20
CA PHE A 148 -6.28 10.67 16.96
C PHE A 148 -7.77 10.59 16.62
N ASP A 149 -8.56 9.73 17.28
CA ASP A 149 -10.03 9.80 17.18
C ASP A 149 -10.53 11.03 17.96
N ILE A 150 -10.61 12.16 17.27
CA ILE A 150 -11.06 13.44 17.85
C ILE A 150 -12.59 13.48 17.86
N SER A 151 -13.21 12.81 16.89
CA SER A 151 -14.66 12.73 16.77
C SER A 151 -15.32 11.89 17.87
N GLY A 152 -14.60 10.91 18.41
CA GLY A 152 -15.08 9.97 19.42
C GLY A 152 -15.99 8.87 18.87
N ASP A 153 -15.92 8.58 17.56
CA ASP A 153 -16.74 7.56 16.89
C ASP A 153 -16.09 6.16 16.85
N GLU A 154 -14.94 6.01 17.53
CA GLU A 154 -14.09 4.82 17.57
C GLU A 154 -13.54 4.40 16.19
N GLN A 155 -13.57 5.32 15.23
CA GLN A 155 -13.03 5.16 13.89
C GLN A 155 -12.06 6.30 13.56
N LEU A 156 -11.40 6.22 12.41
CA LEU A 156 -10.54 7.30 11.92
C LEU A 156 -11.07 7.79 10.59
N ASN A 157 -11.61 9.01 10.56
CA ASN A 157 -11.90 9.67 9.30
C ASN A 157 -10.60 10.12 8.59
N TYR A 158 -10.70 10.54 7.34
CA TYR A 158 -9.51 10.92 6.56
C TYR A 158 -8.66 12.03 7.20
N LYS A 159 -9.27 13.01 7.90
CA LYS A 159 -8.54 14.10 8.54
C LYS A 159 -7.73 13.59 9.73
N GLU A 160 -8.34 12.74 10.56
CA GLU A 160 -7.69 12.11 11.72
C GLU A 160 -6.55 11.20 11.28
N PHE A 161 -6.79 10.37 10.25
CA PHE A 161 -5.75 9.53 9.65
C PHE A 161 -4.58 10.36 9.08
N LYS A 162 -4.87 11.48 8.42
CA LYS A 162 -3.82 12.38 7.90
C LYS A 162 -3.05 13.06 9.04
N MET A 163 -3.68 13.43 10.14
CA MET A 163 -2.98 13.96 11.31
C MET A 163 -2.05 12.90 11.92
N PHE A 164 -2.52 11.66 12.02
CA PHE A 164 -1.71 10.52 12.43
C PHE A 164 -0.47 10.33 11.53
N SER A 165 -0.60 10.45 10.21
CA SER A 165 0.53 10.25 9.29
C SER A 165 1.61 11.32 9.45
N VAL A 166 1.22 12.58 9.67
CA VAL A 166 2.14 13.69 9.98
C VAL A 166 2.89 13.42 11.27
N PHE A 167 2.16 13.08 12.34
CA PHE A 167 2.76 12.80 13.64
C PHE A 167 3.75 11.63 13.63
N CYS A 168 3.46 10.58 12.85
CA CYS A 168 4.37 9.46 12.67
C CYS A 168 5.74 9.87 12.12
N ILE A 169 5.76 10.82 11.19
CA ILE A 169 7.00 11.32 10.58
C ILE A 169 7.75 12.22 11.55
N ASP A 170 7.08 13.12 12.26
CA ASP A 170 7.71 14.00 13.23
C ASP A 170 8.43 13.20 14.32
N LYS A 171 7.76 12.17 14.89
CA LYS A 171 8.37 11.25 15.85
C LYS A 171 9.54 10.44 15.28
N GLN A 172 9.54 10.11 13.99
CA GLN A 172 10.67 9.43 13.35
C GLN A 172 11.88 10.37 13.21
N GLN A 173 11.65 11.64 12.91
CA GLN A 173 12.72 12.63 12.80
C GLN A 173 13.34 12.97 14.15
N GLU A 174 12.53 13.08 15.21
CA GLU A 174 13.02 13.30 16.58
C GLU A 174 13.93 12.17 17.06
N LYS A 175 13.62 10.91 16.73
CA LYS A 175 14.43 9.74 17.12
C LYS A 175 15.76 9.61 16.35
N LYS A 176 15.90 10.31 15.22
CA LYS A 176 17.12 10.30 14.39
C LYS A 176 18.09 11.44 14.76
N LYS A 177 17.66 12.37 15.61
CA LYS A 177 18.51 13.42 16.20
C LYS A 177 19.12 12.92 17.51
#